data_AF-A0A917QN12-F1
#
_entry.id   AF-A0A917QN12-F1
#
_cell.length_a   1.000
_cell.length_b   1.000
_cell.length_c   1.000
_cell.angle_alpha   90.00
_cell.angle_beta   90.00
_cell.angle_gamma   90.00
#
_symmetry.space_group_name_H-M   'P 1'
#
loop_
_entity.id
_entity.type
_entity.pdbx_description
1 polymer ?
#
loop_
_entity_poly.entity_id
_entity_poly.type
_entity_poly.pdbx_seq_one_letter_code
_entity_poly.pdbx_strand_id
1 'polypeptide(L)'
;MWHITAGLENIRLDRMPARGIPALTTFPYPELDEREEDHWSGAEMSDDELRGLALGAFYSARWDAFHDELLLGPERDHPLGDRRELAIDTLTGAWGITDANEARATMEALLDGMHSPLYALINPLVNASVNASERDRFGERADRHRAFLRQVGSFRGMDNPESLVRDYDIWAQAVKIGFTEHLSRPLPHGIEAWDIARVVAVARMAFTAGYIEAEMAWAYIMRALPQAQRRYRNWRQFGDAYLAGWTFWQATEDLAELKNGGVDRRLELVRLWTRPTSPWRRIELVGSAPKTVEEITVDTTTEEPIVGPPSPEED
;
A
#
# COMPACT_ATOMS: atom_id res chain seq x y z
N MET A 1 -16.54 42.86 16.43
CA MET A 1 -17.21 43.26 17.68
C MET A 1 -17.88 42.01 18.23
N TRP A 2 -17.40 41.54 19.38
CA TRP A 2 -17.88 40.38 20.12
C TRP A 2 -19.32 40.58 20.61
N HIS A 3 -20.13 39.52 20.66
CA HIS A 3 -21.20 39.20 21.65
C HIS A 3 -21.85 37.85 21.23
N ILE A 4 -21.69 36.71 21.92
CA ILE A 4 -22.13 36.22 23.26
C ILE A 4 -23.38 35.28 23.18
N THR A 5 -23.11 33.99 23.47
CA THR A 5 -23.87 32.88 24.15
C THR A 5 -25.40 32.74 24.13
N ALA A 6 -25.85 31.50 23.85
CA ALA A 6 -26.49 30.52 24.78
C ALA A 6 -27.05 29.36 23.90
N GLY A 7 -26.95 28.06 24.17
CA GLY A 7 -27.02 27.32 25.42
C GLY A 7 -28.16 26.30 25.28
N LEU A 8 -27.87 25.06 24.89
CA LEU A 8 -28.79 23.92 25.00
C LEU A 8 -27.99 22.67 25.35
N GLU A 9 -28.04 22.33 26.64
CA GLU A 9 -27.64 21.05 27.21
C GLU A 9 -28.50 19.93 26.61
N ASN A 10 -27.87 18.82 26.21
CA ASN A 10 -28.57 17.55 26.07
C ASN A 10 -27.63 16.39 26.44
N ILE A 11 -27.80 15.93 27.68
CA ILE A 11 -27.87 14.54 28.12
C ILE A 11 -26.82 13.60 27.48
N ARG A 12 -25.69 13.44 28.16
CA ARG A 12 -24.82 12.26 27.99
C ARG A 12 -25.58 11.04 28.52
N LEU A 13 -26.03 10.19 27.61
CA LEU A 13 -26.35 8.80 27.95
C LEU A 13 -25.02 8.08 28.20
N ASP A 14 -24.77 7.74 29.46
CA ASP A 14 -23.73 6.78 29.86
C ASP A 14 -24.00 5.45 29.13
N ARG A 15 -23.23 5.19 28.06
CA ARG A 15 -23.12 3.83 27.52
C ARG A 15 -22.20 3.05 28.43
N MET A 16 -22.77 2.07 29.11
CA MET A 16 -22.05 1.03 29.84
C MET A 16 -20.99 0.39 28.92
N PRO A 17 -19.78 0.08 29.43
CA PRO A 17 -18.71 -0.49 28.61
C PRO A 17 -19.08 -1.90 28.15
N ALA A 18 -19.07 -2.11 26.84
CA ALA A 18 -19.03 -3.46 26.26
C ALA A 18 -17.77 -4.16 26.80
N ARG A 19 -17.96 -5.35 27.38
CA ARG A 19 -16.92 -6.14 28.02
C ARG A 19 -15.75 -6.42 27.06
N GLY A 20 -14.53 -6.05 27.47
CA GLY A 20 -13.33 -6.83 27.18
C GLY A 20 -12.48 -6.49 25.94
N ILE A 21 -12.55 -5.27 25.39
CA ILE A 21 -11.52 -4.81 24.44
C ILE A 21 -10.38 -4.18 25.26
N PRO A 22 -9.12 -4.66 25.18
CA PRO A 22 -7.99 -4.02 25.85
C PRO A 22 -7.92 -2.54 25.46
N ALA A 23 -7.76 -1.68 26.46
CA ALA A 23 -7.62 -0.23 26.26
C ALA A 23 -6.62 0.04 25.13
N LEU A 24 -7.12 0.70 24.07
CA LEU A 24 -6.36 1.06 22.88
C LEU A 24 -5.07 1.75 23.31
N THR A 25 -3.94 1.12 23.01
CA THR A 25 -2.64 1.76 23.09
C THR A 25 -2.72 3.03 22.26
N THR A 26 -2.51 4.18 22.90
CA THR A 26 -2.56 5.49 22.23
C THR A 26 -1.64 5.48 21.02
N PHE A 27 -2.16 5.99 19.90
CA PHE A 27 -1.44 6.03 18.63
C PHE A 27 -0.15 6.86 18.78
N PRO A 28 1.01 6.42 18.29
CA PRO A 28 2.31 7.04 18.60
C PRO A 28 2.52 8.44 18.01
N TYR A 29 1.55 8.95 17.24
CA TYR A 29 1.60 10.25 16.58
C TYR A 29 0.25 10.96 16.73
N PRO A 30 0.11 11.95 17.64
CA PRO A 30 -1.15 12.68 17.87
C PRO A 30 -1.74 13.31 16.60
N GLU A 31 -0.89 13.76 15.68
CA GLU A 31 -1.30 14.35 14.39
C GLU A 31 -1.95 13.30 13.47
N LEU A 32 -1.65 12.01 13.72
CA LEU A 32 -2.33 10.92 13.06
C LEU A 32 -3.61 10.46 13.77
N ASP A 33 -3.86 10.92 14.98
CA ASP A 33 -5.05 10.55 15.76
C ASP A 33 -6.27 11.42 15.39
N GLU A 34 -6.05 12.63 14.86
CA GLU A 34 -7.13 13.59 14.54
C GLU A 34 -7.99 13.23 13.31
N ARG A 35 -7.62 12.21 12.52
CA ARG A 35 -8.46 11.74 11.39
C ARG A 35 -9.34 10.55 11.80
N GLU A 36 -10.53 10.50 11.18
CA GLU A 36 -11.54 9.45 11.33
C GLU A 36 -10.96 8.03 11.27
N GLU A 37 -11.65 7.10 11.95
CA GLU A 37 -11.29 5.68 11.98
C GLU A 37 -11.42 5.03 10.60
N ASP A 38 -10.77 3.90 10.37
CA ASP A 38 -10.99 3.12 9.16
C ASP A 38 -12.47 2.66 9.07
N HIS A 39 -13.09 2.86 7.91
CA HIS A 39 -14.52 2.59 7.70
C HIS A 39 -14.79 1.13 7.30
N TRP A 40 -15.84 0.57 7.91
CA TRP A 40 -16.33 -0.79 7.66
C TRP A 40 -17.85 -0.78 7.54
N SER A 41 -18.41 -1.41 6.51
CA SER A 41 -19.86 -1.53 6.33
C SER A 41 -20.45 -2.70 7.11
N GLY A 42 -19.60 -3.68 7.47
CA GLY A 42 -20.04 -4.92 8.12
C GLY A 42 -20.50 -5.98 7.12
N ALA A 43 -20.14 -5.85 5.84
CA ALA A 43 -20.41 -6.85 4.82
C ALA A 43 -19.71 -8.17 5.15
N GLU A 44 -20.42 -9.29 4.99
CA GLU A 44 -19.79 -10.61 5.05
C GLU A 44 -18.96 -10.83 3.79
N MET A 45 -17.67 -11.15 3.98
CA MET A 45 -16.75 -11.45 2.90
C MET A 45 -15.74 -12.52 3.31
N SER A 46 -15.22 -13.24 2.32
CA SER A 46 -14.14 -14.19 2.54
C SER A 46 -12.83 -13.47 2.88
N ASP A 47 -11.93 -14.16 3.58
CA ASP A 47 -10.59 -13.65 3.87
C ASP A 47 -9.83 -13.21 2.62
N ASP A 48 -10.02 -13.91 1.50
CA ASP A 48 -9.33 -13.62 0.24
C ASP A 48 -9.90 -12.38 -0.47
N GLU A 49 -11.21 -12.16 -0.42
CA GLU A 49 -11.82 -10.91 -0.87
C GLU A 49 -11.34 -9.74 -0.01
N LEU A 50 -11.28 -9.91 1.31
CA LEU A 50 -10.76 -8.90 2.22
C LEU A 50 -9.28 -8.60 1.95
N ARG A 51 -8.44 -9.62 1.76
CA ARG A 51 -7.04 -9.44 1.34
C ARG A 51 -6.94 -8.73 0.01
N GLY A 52 -7.80 -9.07 -0.95
CA GLY A 52 -7.87 -8.45 -2.27
C GLY A 52 -8.13 -6.95 -2.18
N LEU A 53 -9.19 -6.54 -1.45
CA LEU A 53 -9.47 -5.12 -1.20
C LEU A 53 -8.36 -4.44 -0.42
N ALA A 54 -7.76 -5.13 0.55
CA ALA A 54 -6.68 -4.60 1.38
C ALA A 54 -5.40 -4.26 0.59
N LEU A 55 -5.17 -4.83 -0.59
CA LEU A 55 -4.08 -4.38 -1.49
C LEU A 55 -4.27 -2.91 -1.91
N GLY A 56 -5.52 -2.45 -2.01
CA GLY A 56 -5.91 -1.07 -2.30
C GLY A 56 -6.18 -0.21 -1.06
N ALA A 57 -5.87 -0.68 0.15
CA ALA A 57 -6.24 0.00 1.42
C ALA A 57 -5.77 1.46 1.51
N PHE A 58 -4.62 1.79 0.91
CA PHE A 58 -4.14 3.17 0.82
C PHE A 58 -5.15 4.09 0.11
N TYR A 59 -5.73 3.61 -1.00
CA TYR A 59 -6.73 4.37 -1.75
C TYR A 59 -8.04 4.44 -0.98
N SER A 60 -8.48 3.34 -0.36
CA SER A 60 -9.66 3.34 0.52
C SER A 60 -9.55 4.42 1.60
N ALA A 61 -8.43 4.47 2.31
CA ALA A 61 -8.20 5.44 3.38
C ALA A 61 -8.20 6.89 2.87
N ARG A 62 -7.59 7.16 1.71
CA ARG A 62 -7.61 8.51 1.12
C ARG A 62 -8.97 8.94 0.59
N TRP A 63 -9.81 7.99 0.22
CA TRP A 63 -11.12 8.23 -0.38
C TRP A 63 -12.26 8.08 0.62
N ASP A 64 -11.93 7.83 1.88
CA ASP A 64 -12.91 7.57 2.93
C ASP A 64 -13.83 6.37 2.64
N ALA A 65 -13.34 5.44 1.83
CA ALA A 65 -14.11 4.28 1.39
C ALA A 65 -14.12 3.19 2.46
N PHE A 66 -15.20 2.42 2.47
CA PHE A 66 -15.24 1.15 3.20
C PHE A 66 -14.12 0.21 2.71
N HIS A 67 -13.46 -0.46 3.66
CA HIS A 67 -12.43 -1.46 3.36
C HIS A 67 -13.01 -2.83 2.99
N ASP A 68 -14.32 -3.00 3.19
CA ASP A 68 -15.11 -4.20 2.95
C ASP A 68 -16.20 -4.01 1.87
N GLU A 69 -16.05 -3.02 0.98
CA GLU A 69 -16.95 -2.84 -0.17
C GLU A 69 -16.20 -2.53 -1.48
N LEU A 70 -16.82 -2.90 -2.60
CA LEU A 70 -16.32 -2.50 -3.92
C LEU A 70 -16.47 -1.00 -4.18
N LEU A 71 -17.57 -0.39 -3.72
CA LEU A 71 -17.83 1.03 -3.93
C LEU A 71 -16.70 1.86 -3.31
N LEU A 72 -16.20 2.84 -4.07
CA LEU A 72 -15.13 3.70 -3.62
C LEU A 72 -15.69 5.05 -3.17
N GLY A 73 -15.48 5.35 -1.89
CA GLY A 73 -15.94 6.56 -1.23
C GLY A 73 -17.37 6.45 -0.68
N PRO A 74 -17.71 7.29 0.29
CA PRO A 74 -19.05 7.39 0.85
C PRO A 74 -19.97 8.19 -0.08
N GLU A 75 -21.28 8.03 0.09
CA GLU A 75 -22.25 8.94 -0.52
C GLU A 75 -22.16 10.30 0.20
N ARG A 76 -21.83 11.36 -0.51
CA ARG A 76 -21.67 12.72 0.05
C ARG A 76 -22.22 13.76 -0.91
N ASP A 77 -22.79 14.82 -0.34
CA ASP A 77 -23.13 16.02 -1.08
C ASP A 77 -21.83 16.76 -1.44
N HIS A 78 -21.43 16.71 -2.72
CA HIS A 78 -20.16 17.27 -3.19
C HIS A 78 -20.39 18.16 -4.43
N PRO A 79 -19.69 19.30 -4.59
CA PRO A 79 -19.92 20.22 -5.72
C PRO A 79 -19.70 19.62 -7.11
N LEU A 80 -18.86 18.59 -7.22
CA LEU A 80 -18.59 17.87 -8.46
C LEU A 80 -19.61 16.77 -8.75
N GLY A 81 -20.53 16.49 -7.83
CA GLY A 81 -21.53 15.47 -8.01
C GLY A 81 -21.60 14.40 -6.94
N ASP A 82 -22.39 13.37 -7.22
CA ASP A 82 -22.48 12.17 -6.39
C ASP A 82 -21.20 11.32 -6.44
N ARG A 83 -21.17 10.22 -5.69
CA ARG A 83 -20.02 9.31 -5.66
C ARG A 83 -19.62 8.79 -7.05
N ARG A 84 -20.60 8.56 -7.94
CA ARG A 84 -20.35 8.07 -9.29
C ARG A 84 -19.67 9.15 -10.13
N GLU A 85 -20.14 10.39 -10.05
CA GLU A 85 -19.56 11.53 -10.77
C GLU A 85 -18.12 11.80 -10.32
N LEU A 86 -17.83 11.68 -9.02
CA LEU A 86 -16.47 11.77 -8.48
C LEU A 86 -15.52 10.67 -9.00
N ALA A 87 -16.02 9.42 -9.12
CA ALA A 87 -15.24 8.33 -9.68
C ALA A 87 -14.93 8.57 -11.17
N ILE A 88 -15.89 9.07 -11.94
CA ILE A 88 -15.73 9.43 -13.36
C ILE A 88 -14.71 10.57 -13.53
N ASP A 89 -14.84 11.64 -12.74
CA ASP A 89 -13.94 12.79 -12.79
C ASP A 89 -12.49 12.37 -12.52
N THR A 90 -12.28 11.53 -11.51
CA THR A 90 -10.93 11.04 -11.18
C THR A 90 -10.40 10.10 -12.27
N LEU A 91 -11.19 9.15 -12.75
CA LEU A 91 -10.76 8.26 -13.83
C LEU A 91 -10.35 9.07 -15.07
N THR A 92 -11.13 10.09 -15.41
CA THR A 92 -10.84 10.95 -16.55
C THR A 92 -9.58 11.80 -16.30
N GLY A 93 -9.52 12.51 -15.17
CA GLY A 93 -8.47 13.48 -14.88
C GLY A 93 -7.12 12.89 -14.51
N ALA A 94 -7.10 11.83 -13.68
CA ALA A 94 -5.86 11.24 -13.17
C ALA A 94 -5.38 10.02 -13.98
N TRP A 95 -6.27 9.39 -14.76
CA TRP A 95 -5.95 8.16 -15.49
C TRP A 95 -6.22 8.24 -16.99
N GLY A 96 -6.95 9.24 -17.46
CA GLY A 96 -7.40 9.31 -18.86
C GLY A 96 -8.37 8.19 -19.23
N ILE A 97 -9.07 7.60 -18.26
CA ILE A 97 -10.04 6.51 -18.47
C ILE A 97 -11.43 7.10 -18.55
N THR A 98 -12.11 6.86 -19.67
CA THR A 98 -13.46 7.37 -19.95
C THR A 98 -14.47 6.27 -20.23
N ASP A 99 -14.02 5.02 -20.38
CA ASP A 99 -14.88 3.87 -20.61
C ASP A 99 -14.34 2.54 -20.04
N ALA A 100 -15.14 1.49 -20.24
CA ALA A 100 -14.87 0.13 -19.79
C ALA A 100 -13.63 -0.52 -20.45
N ASN A 101 -13.37 -0.21 -21.72
CA ASN A 101 -12.27 -0.79 -22.49
C ASN A 101 -10.94 -0.19 -22.02
N GLU A 102 -10.91 1.13 -21.82
CA GLU A 102 -9.75 1.84 -21.28
C GLU A 102 -9.45 1.37 -19.85
N ALA A 103 -10.47 1.26 -19.00
CA ALA A 103 -10.31 0.73 -17.64
C ALA A 103 -9.69 -0.67 -17.66
N ARG A 104 -10.17 -1.54 -18.56
CA ARG A 104 -9.63 -2.89 -18.76
C ARG A 104 -8.18 -2.87 -19.20
N ALA A 105 -7.87 -2.09 -20.24
CA ALA A 105 -6.52 -1.97 -20.78
C ALA A 105 -5.53 -1.47 -19.72
N THR A 106 -5.93 -0.47 -18.92
CA THR A 106 -5.10 0.03 -17.81
C THR A 106 -4.86 -1.05 -16.75
N MET A 107 -5.89 -1.79 -16.33
CA MET A 107 -5.73 -2.86 -15.33
C MET A 107 -4.84 -4.01 -15.83
N GLU A 108 -4.95 -4.40 -17.11
CA GLU A 108 -4.04 -5.38 -17.72
C GLU A 108 -2.59 -4.87 -17.72
N ALA A 109 -2.37 -3.63 -18.17
CA ALA A 109 -1.04 -3.04 -18.21
C ALA A 109 -0.40 -2.92 -16.82
N LEU A 110 -1.20 -2.62 -15.78
CA LEU A 110 -0.73 -2.62 -14.39
C LEU A 110 -0.38 -4.03 -13.91
N LEU A 111 -1.19 -5.04 -14.24
CA LEU A 111 -0.92 -6.44 -13.89
C LEU A 111 0.33 -7.00 -14.59
N ASP A 112 0.65 -6.51 -15.78
CA ASP A 112 1.87 -6.87 -16.53
C ASP A 112 3.13 -6.16 -16.01
N GLY A 113 2.97 -5.19 -15.10
CA GLY A 113 4.05 -4.43 -14.49
C GLY A 113 4.39 -3.18 -15.29
N MET A 114 3.57 -2.14 -15.14
CA MET A 114 3.72 -0.86 -15.83
C MET A 114 5.00 -0.10 -15.43
N HIS A 115 5.35 -0.10 -14.14
CA HIS A 115 6.48 0.69 -13.62
C HIS A 115 7.61 -0.19 -13.08
N SER A 116 7.29 -1.36 -12.54
CA SER A 116 8.27 -2.23 -11.89
C SER A 116 9.48 -2.61 -12.77
N PRO A 117 9.32 -2.96 -14.07
CA PRO A 117 10.45 -3.30 -14.94
C PRO A 117 11.45 -2.14 -15.14
N LEU A 118 10.97 -0.89 -15.13
CA LEU A 118 11.81 0.30 -15.26
C LEU A 118 12.66 0.49 -14.00
N TYR A 119 12.01 0.44 -12.83
CA TYR A 119 12.69 0.55 -11.54
C TYR A 119 13.73 -0.55 -11.34
N ALA A 120 13.38 -1.80 -11.66
CA ALA A 120 14.30 -2.94 -11.53
C ALA A 120 15.57 -2.79 -12.38
N LEU A 121 15.49 -2.05 -13.49
CA LEU A 121 16.64 -1.72 -14.34
C LEU A 121 17.43 -0.53 -13.79
N ILE A 122 16.74 0.53 -13.36
CA ILE A 122 17.34 1.83 -13.03
C ILE A 122 17.92 1.86 -11.61
N ASN A 123 17.17 1.38 -10.62
CA ASN A 123 17.54 1.50 -9.21
C ASN A 123 18.89 0.85 -8.85
N PRO A 124 19.25 -0.35 -9.35
CA PRO A 124 20.58 -0.93 -9.10
C PRO A 124 21.72 -0.08 -9.65
N LEU A 125 21.55 0.53 -10.84
CA LEU A 125 22.55 1.42 -11.44
C LEU A 125 22.71 2.70 -10.63
N VAL A 126 21.60 3.29 -10.19
CA VAL A 126 21.64 4.47 -9.32
C VAL A 126 22.33 4.15 -8.00
N ASN A 127 21.95 3.05 -7.34
CA ASN A 127 22.60 2.59 -6.10
C ASN A 127 24.10 2.36 -6.27
N ALA A 128 24.53 1.79 -7.40
CA ALA A 128 25.94 1.62 -7.71
C ALA A 128 26.66 2.96 -7.94
N SER A 129 25.97 3.98 -8.47
CA SER A 129 26.54 5.31 -8.69
C SER A 129 26.64 6.11 -7.39
N VAL A 130 25.57 6.15 -6.59
CA VAL A 130 25.57 6.93 -5.33
C VAL A 130 26.53 6.37 -4.30
N ASN A 131 26.78 5.06 -4.30
CA ASN A 131 27.77 4.44 -3.40
C ASN A 131 29.21 4.47 -3.93
N ALA A 132 29.46 5.03 -5.13
CA ALA A 132 30.80 5.18 -5.67
C ALA A 132 31.53 6.41 -5.09
N SER A 133 32.85 6.47 -5.30
CA SER A 133 33.68 7.64 -4.97
C SER A 133 33.15 8.90 -5.66
N GLU A 134 33.35 10.10 -5.08
CA GLU A 134 32.81 11.35 -5.66
C GLU A 134 33.23 11.57 -7.13
N ARG A 135 34.45 11.15 -7.49
CA ARG A 135 35.00 11.23 -8.85
C ARG A 135 34.24 10.33 -9.85
N ASP A 136 33.69 9.21 -9.38
CA ASP A 136 32.98 8.23 -10.19
C ASP A 136 31.46 8.46 -10.21
N ARG A 137 30.91 9.07 -9.16
CA ARG A 137 29.46 9.28 -8.96
C ARG A 137 28.80 10.12 -10.08
N PHE A 138 29.56 11.05 -10.67
CA PHE A 138 29.10 11.93 -11.76
C PHE A 138 30.01 11.89 -13.00
N GLY A 139 30.93 10.93 -13.06
CA GLY A 139 31.90 10.78 -14.14
C GLY A 139 31.60 9.58 -15.04
N GLU A 140 32.65 8.90 -15.45
CA GLU A 140 32.64 7.82 -16.44
C GLU A 140 31.63 6.70 -16.14
N ARG A 141 31.39 6.38 -14.86
CA ARG A 141 30.41 5.35 -14.46
C ARG A 141 28.98 5.76 -14.82
N ALA A 142 28.59 7.00 -14.53
CA ALA A 142 27.27 7.50 -14.88
C ALA A 142 27.09 7.48 -16.40
N ASP A 143 28.11 7.89 -17.16
CA ASP A 143 28.06 7.84 -18.63
C ASP A 143 27.93 6.42 -19.18
N ARG A 144 28.63 5.44 -18.58
CA ARG A 144 28.47 4.02 -18.88
C ARG A 144 27.06 3.52 -18.58
N HIS A 145 26.45 3.93 -17.46
CA HIS A 145 25.05 3.58 -17.16
C HIS A 145 24.08 4.16 -18.20
N ARG A 146 24.25 5.43 -18.58
CA ARG A 146 23.41 6.07 -19.61
C ARG A 146 23.56 5.35 -20.97
N ALA A 147 24.78 5.03 -21.39
CA ALA A 147 25.03 4.29 -22.63
C ALA A 147 24.39 2.89 -22.60
N PHE A 148 24.52 2.18 -21.47
CA PHE A 148 23.87 0.89 -21.26
C PHE A 148 22.33 1.00 -21.36
N LEU A 149 21.72 1.99 -20.70
CA LEU A 149 20.27 2.19 -20.73
C LEU A 149 19.75 2.47 -22.14
N ARG A 150 20.46 3.29 -22.94
CA ARG A 150 20.13 3.51 -24.36
C ARG A 150 20.14 2.20 -25.14
N GLN A 151 21.20 1.42 -24.99
CA GLN A 151 21.35 0.13 -25.68
C GLN A 151 20.24 -0.84 -25.29
N VAL A 152 19.90 -0.92 -24.00
CA VAL A 152 18.79 -1.76 -23.50
C VAL A 152 17.46 -1.28 -24.07
N GLY A 153 17.19 0.03 -24.08
CA GLY A 153 15.97 0.58 -24.65
C GLY A 153 15.82 0.28 -26.14
N SER A 154 16.90 0.45 -26.92
CA SER A 154 16.92 0.09 -28.35
C SER A 154 16.72 -1.41 -28.57
N PHE A 155 17.39 -2.26 -27.79
CA PHE A 155 17.25 -3.72 -27.90
C PHE A 155 15.82 -4.19 -27.57
N ARG A 156 15.15 -3.54 -26.63
CA ARG A 156 13.75 -3.80 -26.27
C ARG A 156 12.75 -3.21 -27.28
N GLY A 157 13.20 -2.51 -28.31
CA GLY A 157 12.33 -1.87 -29.30
C GLY A 157 11.49 -0.72 -28.74
N MET A 158 11.99 -0.03 -27.69
CA MET A 158 11.31 1.14 -27.16
C MET A 158 11.35 2.29 -28.18
N ASP A 159 10.21 2.95 -28.41
CA ASP A 159 10.13 4.09 -29.32
C ASP A 159 11.05 5.25 -28.91
N ASN A 160 11.25 5.42 -27.60
CA ASN A 160 12.15 6.43 -27.05
C ASN A 160 13.09 5.84 -25.99
N PRO A 161 14.27 5.33 -26.37
CA PRO A 161 15.27 4.82 -25.43
C PRO A 161 15.84 5.87 -24.47
N GLU A 162 15.78 7.17 -24.79
CA GLU A 162 16.25 8.23 -23.90
C GLU A 162 15.36 8.40 -22.66
N SER A 163 14.14 7.86 -22.65
CA SER A 163 13.28 7.89 -21.45
C SER A 163 13.94 7.16 -20.27
N LEU A 164 14.61 6.03 -20.52
CA LEU A 164 15.35 5.29 -19.48
C LEU A 164 16.51 6.11 -18.90
N VAL A 165 17.20 6.88 -19.74
CA VAL A 165 18.29 7.76 -19.32
C VAL A 165 17.75 8.90 -18.46
N ARG A 166 16.67 9.54 -18.92
CA ARG A 166 15.99 10.60 -18.16
C ARG A 166 15.54 10.09 -16.80
N ASP A 167 14.88 8.94 -16.74
CA ASP A 167 14.37 8.37 -15.50
C ASP A 167 15.51 7.98 -14.55
N TYR A 168 16.64 7.49 -15.08
CA TYR A 168 17.86 7.26 -14.31
C TYR A 168 18.43 8.56 -13.71
N ASP A 169 18.57 9.62 -14.50
CA ASP A 169 19.14 10.89 -14.05
C ASP A 169 18.22 11.55 -12.99
N ILE A 170 16.90 11.51 -13.20
CA ILE A 170 15.91 12.01 -12.24
C ILE A 170 15.94 11.20 -10.95
N TRP A 171 15.94 9.87 -11.03
CA TRP A 171 15.98 9.02 -9.84
C TRP A 171 17.27 9.20 -9.05
N ALA A 172 18.41 9.28 -9.75
CA ALA A 172 19.70 9.59 -9.12
C ALA A 172 19.69 10.97 -8.43
N GLN A 173 19.08 11.97 -9.06
CA GLN A 173 18.93 13.29 -8.48
C GLN A 173 18.05 13.26 -7.23
N ALA A 174 16.89 12.59 -7.26
CA ALA A 174 16.00 12.43 -6.12
C ALA A 174 16.69 11.77 -4.92
N VAL A 175 17.50 10.73 -5.17
CA VAL A 175 18.31 10.09 -4.12
C VAL A 175 19.36 11.06 -3.58
N LYS A 176 20.07 11.79 -4.45
CA LYS A 176 21.14 12.72 -4.06
C LYS A 176 20.65 13.87 -3.18
N ILE A 177 19.48 14.42 -3.48
CA ILE A 177 18.93 15.58 -2.75
C ILE A 177 18.08 15.20 -1.54
N GLY A 178 18.04 13.92 -1.16
CA GLY A 178 17.33 13.45 0.04
C GLY A 178 15.83 13.23 -0.14
N PHE A 179 15.27 13.31 -1.35
CA PHE A 179 13.83 13.09 -1.59
C PHE A 179 13.41 11.62 -1.48
N THR A 180 14.29 10.76 -0.96
CA THR A 180 14.03 9.33 -0.71
C THR A 180 14.26 8.96 0.75
N GLU A 181 14.41 9.94 1.65
CA GLU A 181 14.65 9.72 3.09
C GLU A 181 13.44 9.11 3.81
N HIS A 182 12.23 9.33 3.30
CA HIS A 182 11.01 8.70 3.81
C HIS A 182 10.90 7.21 3.48
N LEU A 183 11.71 6.69 2.56
CA LEU A 183 11.69 5.28 2.15
C LEU A 183 12.41 4.39 3.15
N SER A 184 12.00 3.12 3.19
CA SER A 184 12.74 2.08 3.93
C SER A 184 14.12 1.84 3.34
N ARG A 185 15.06 1.41 4.18
CA ARG A 185 16.43 1.05 3.79
C ARG A 185 16.75 -0.38 4.24
N PRO A 186 17.40 -1.21 3.39
CA PRO A 186 17.71 -0.94 1.98
C PRO A 186 16.44 -0.74 1.16
N LEU A 187 16.55 -0.02 0.03
CA LEU A 187 15.40 0.19 -0.85
C LEU A 187 14.82 -1.16 -1.31
N PRO A 188 13.49 -1.28 -1.47
CA PRO A 188 12.89 -2.48 -2.03
C PRO A 188 13.52 -2.87 -3.37
N HIS A 189 13.68 -4.18 -3.62
CA HIS A 189 14.24 -4.67 -4.89
C HIS A 189 13.29 -4.47 -6.08
N GLY A 190 11.99 -4.42 -5.80
CA GLY A 190 10.93 -4.20 -6.79
C GLY A 190 9.81 -3.36 -6.20
N ILE A 191 8.99 -2.78 -7.08
CA ILE A 191 7.95 -1.81 -6.75
C ILE A 191 6.56 -2.25 -7.23
N GLU A 192 6.35 -3.54 -7.49
CA GLU A 192 5.09 -4.08 -8.03
C GLU A 192 3.88 -3.75 -7.17
N ALA A 193 4.04 -3.59 -5.86
CA ALA A 193 2.97 -3.18 -4.95
C ALA A 193 2.30 -1.85 -5.38
N TRP A 194 3.04 -0.94 -6.02
CA TRP A 194 2.47 0.28 -6.58
C TRP A 194 1.46 -0.02 -7.70
N ASP A 195 1.86 -0.85 -8.65
CA ASP A 195 1.01 -1.25 -9.78
C ASP A 195 -0.17 -2.10 -9.28
N ILE A 196 0.07 -3.03 -8.36
CA ILE A 196 -0.95 -3.91 -7.77
C ILE A 196 -2.02 -3.12 -7.00
N ALA A 197 -1.63 -2.17 -6.15
CA ALA A 197 -2.58 -1.33 -5.42
C ALA A 197 -3.44 -0.50 -6.38
N ARG A 198 -2.83 -0.05 -7.50
CA ARG A 198 -3.50 0.68 -8.58
C ARG A 198 -4.51 -0.18 -9.35
N VAL A 199 -4.27 -1.48 -9.53
CA VAL A 199 -5.27 -2.39 -10.11
C VAL A 199 -6.55 -2.36 -9.28
N VAL A 200 -6.44 -2.50 -7.96
CA VAL A 200 -7.60 -2.48 -7.05
C VAL A 200 -8.30 -1.13 -7.06
N ALA A 201 -7.53 -0.03 -7.07
CA ALA A 201 -8.11 1.31 -7.16
C ALA A 201 -8.90 1.51 -8.46
N VAL A 202 -8.33 1.17 -9.62
CA VAL A 202 -9.01 1.31 -10.92
C VAL A 202 -10.23 0.39 -11.00
N ALA A 203 -10.14 -0.86 -10.54
CA ALA A 203 -11.27 -1.78 -10.53
C ALA A 203 -12.46 -1.21 -9.73
N ARG A 204 -12.20 -0.69 -8.52
CA ARG A 204 -13.23 -0.10 -7.67
C ARG A 204 -13.78 1.20 -8.24
N MET A 205 -12.93 2.09 -8.78
CA MET A 205 -13.38 3.32 -9.42
C MET A 205 -14.23 3.02 -10.66
N ALA A 206 -13.81 2.10 -11.52
CA ALA A 206 -14.51 1.74 -12.74
C ALA A 206 -15.87 1.10 -12.44
N PHE A 207 -15.95 0.27 -11.39
CA PHE A 207 -17.23 -0.24 -10.88
C PHE A 207 -18.12 0.90 -10.35
N THR A 208 -17.56 1.78 -9.51
CA THR A 208 -18.28 2.93 -8.95
C THR A 208 -18.81 3.89 -10.02
N ALA A 209 -18.06 4.08 -11.12
CA ALA A 209 -18.44 4.87 -12.29
C ALA A 209 -19.55 4.19 -13.15
N GLY A 210 -19.77 2.89 -12.96
CA GLY A 210 -20.64 2.07 -13.81
C GLY A 210 -20.01 1.71 -15.17
N TYR A 211 -18.68 1.72 -15.27
CA TYR A 211 -17.97 1.28 -16.49
C TYR A 211 -17.85 -0.25 -16.55
N ILE A 212 -17.74 -0.92 -15.41
CA ILE A 212 -17.66 -2.39 -15.33
C ILE A 212 -18.59 -2.92 -14.25
N GLU A 213 -19.02 -4.17 -14.42
CA GLU A 213 -19.82 -4.90 -13.43
C GLU A 213 -18.95 -5.42 -12.27
N ALA A 214 -19.59 -5.74 -11.15
CA ALA A 214 -18.93 -6.19 -9.93
C ALA A 214 -18.07 -7.44 -10.15
N GLU A 215 -18.56 -8.40 -10.93
CA GLU A 215 -17.86 -9.66 -11.23
C GLU A 215 -16.52 -9.40 -11.93
N MET A 216 -16.48 -8.40 -12.83
CA MET A 216 -15.26 -8.01 -13.53
C MET A 216 -14.28 -7.33 -12.58
N ALA A 217 -14.78 -6.40 -11.73
CA ALA A 217 -13.94 -5.73 -10.75
C ALA A 217 -13.28 -6.73 -9.79
N TRP A 218 -14.06 -7.68 -9.27
CA TRP A 218 -13.55 -8.77 -8.43
C TRP A 218 -12.55 -9.67 -9.18
N ALA A 219 -12.80 -10.01 -10.44
CA ALA A 219 -11.86 -10.80 -11.22
C ALA A 219 -10.47 -10.13 -11.31
N TYR A 220 -10.39 -8.82 -11.49
CA TYR A 220 -9.12 -8.08 -11.49
C TYR A 220 -8.46 -8.03 -10.11
N ILE A 221 -9.24 -7.74 -9.05
CA ILE A 221 -8.76 -7.72 -7.67
C ILE A 221 -8.18 -9.10 -7.29
N MET A 222 -8.86 -10.18 -7.64
CA MET A 222 -8.44 -11.55 -7.33
C MET A 222 -7.27 -12.04 -8.19
N ARG A 223 -7.03 -11.44 -9.37
CA ARG A 223 -5.79 -11.66 -10.14
C ARG A 223 -4.58 -10.94 -9.53
N ALA A 224 -4.80 -9.80 -8.87
CA ALA A 224 -3.75 -9.02 -8.22
C ALA A 224 -3.24 -9.67 -6.92
N LEU A 225 -4.11 -10.34 -6.16
CA LEU A 225 -3.74 -10.99 -4.89
C LEU A 225 -2.59 -12.01 -4.98
N PRO A 226 -2.61 -13.04 -5.85
CA PRO A 226 -1.50 -13.98 -5.96
C PRO A 226 -0.21 -13.30 -6.46
N GLN A 227 -0.31 -12.20 -7.21
CA GLN A 227 0.88 -11.43 -7.60
C GLN A 227 1.57 -10.80 -6.39
N ALA A 228 0.80 -10.27 -5.44
CA ALA A 228 1.31 -9.68 -4.20
C ALA A 228 1.89 -10.76 -3.27
N GLN A 229 1.14 -11.84 -3.04
CA GLN A 229 1.53 -12.91 -2.11
C GLN A 229 2.81 -13.65 -2.51
N ARG A 230 3.09 -13.76 -3.82
CA ARG A 230 4.36 -14.34 -4.31
C ARG A 230 5.57 -13.45 -4.03
N ARG A 231 5.37 -12.13 -3.91
CA ARG A 231 6.45 -11.13 -3.82
C ARG A 231 6.68 -10.62 -2.41
N TYR A 232 5.63 -10.52 -1.62
CA TYR A 232 5.66 -9.89 -0.31
C TYR A 232 5.16 -10.85 0.76
N ARG A 233 5.93 -10.96 1.85
CA ARG A 233 5.59 -11.88 2.96
C ARG A 233 4.56 -11.29 3.92
N ASN A 234 4.43 -9.97 3.96
CA ASN A 234 3.53 -9.27 4.87
C ASN A 234 3.22 -7.86 4.35
N TRP A 235 2.25 -7.20 4.98
CA TRP A 235 1.84 -5.83 4.66
C TRP A 235 2.95 -4.79 4.84
N ARG A 236 3.95 -5.06 5.68
CA ARG A 236 5.09 -4.15 5.82
C ARG A 236 5.92 -4.10 4.54
N GLN A 237 6.30 -5.26 4.01
CA GLN A 237 7.02 -5.35 2.74
C GLN A 237 6.19 -4.80 1.57
N PHE A 238 4.89 -5.10 1.53
CA PHE A 238 3.99 -4.57 0.50
C PHE A 238 3.93 -3.03 0.54
N GLY A 239 3.68 -2.44 1.72
CA GLY A 239 3.60 -0.99 1.88
C GLY A 239 4.93 -0.27 1.62
N ASP A 240 6.05 -0.85 2.05
CA ASP A 240 7.39 -0.30 1.76
C ASP A 240 7.66 -0.28 0.25
N ALA A 241 7.31 -1.36 -0.48
CA ALA A 241 7.43 -1.43 -1.94
C ALA A 241 6.45 -0.48 -2.66
N TYR A 242 5.23 -0.32 -2.14
CA TYR A 242 4.25 0.63 -2.65
C TYR A 242 4.81 2.07 -2.56
N LEU A 243 5.37 2.45 -1.41
CA LEU A 243 5.91 3.78 -1.19
C LEU A 243 7.10 4.07 -2.11
N ALA A 244 7.99 3.08 -2.27
CA ALA A 244 9.11 3.18 -3.19
C ALA A 244 8.63 3.34 -4.64
N GLY A 245 7.59 2.59 -5.04
CA GLY A 245 7.01 2.69 -6.38
C GLY A 245 6.35 4.02 -6.66
N TRP A 246 5.52 4.52 -5.75
CA TRP A 246 4.96 5.87 -5.88
C TRP A 246 6.06 6.93 -5.94
N THR A 247 7.10 6.80 -5.09
CA THR A 247 8.19 7.80 -5.04
C THR A 247 9.01 7.81 -6.32
N PHE A 248 9.31 6.64 -6.88
CA PHE A 248 9.98 6.53 -8.18
C PHE A 248 9.12 7.13 -9.30
N TRP A 249 7.86 6.71 -9.40
CA TRP A 249 6.93 7.22 -10.40
C TRP A 249 6.74 8.73 -10.29
N GLN A 250 6.51 9.25 -9.08
CA GLN A 250 6.34 10.68 -8.85
C GLN A 250 7.61 11.45 -9.22
N ALA A 251 8.80 10.92 -8.91
CA ALA A 251 10.06 11.57 -9.31
C ALA A 251 10.11 11.76 -10.82
N THR A 252 9.79 10.71 -11.59
CA THR A 252 9.87 10.69 -13.05
C THR A 252 8.76 11.50 -13.74
N GLU A 253 7.61 11.68 -13.09
CA GLU A 253 6.53 12.56 -13.56
C GLU A 253 6.78 14.03 -13.19
N ASP A 254 6.96 14.31 -11.90
CA ASP A 254 7.19 15.65 -11.36
C ASP A 254 8.01 15.60 -10.06
N LEU A 255 9.30 15.88 -10.20
CA LEU A 255 10.24 15.92 -9.08
C LEU A 255 9.94 17.02 -8.06
N ALA A 256 9.28 18.12 -8.45
CA ALA A 256 8.93 19.20 -7.54
C ALA A 256 7.77 18.79 -6.62
N GLU A 257 6.77 18.09 -7.16
CA GLU A 257 5.66 17.55 -6.40
C GLU A 257 6.10 16.43 -5.43
N LEU A 258 7.09 15.61 -5.81
CA LEU A 258 7.65 14.59 -4.90
C LEU A 258 8.11 15.19 -3.57
N LYS A 259 8.74 16.37 -3.60
CA LYS A 259 9.26 17.07 -2.42
C LYS A 259 8.19 17.24 -1.34
N ASN A 260 6.96 17.52 -1.75
CA ASN A 260 5.87 17.90 -0.85
C ASN A 260 5.03 16.68 -0.41
N GLY A 261 5.04 15.57 -1.14
CA GLY A 261 4.10 14.46 -0.92
C GLY A 261 4.65 13.21 -0.21
N GLY A 262 5.97 13.04 -0.08
CA GLY A 262 6.58 11.79 0.39
C GLY A 262 6.31 11.44 1.85
N VAL A 263 6.39 12.42 2.75
CA VAL A 263 6.18 12.23 4.20
C VAL A 263 4.72 11.89 4.49
N ASP A 264 3.77 12.61 3.88
CA ASP A 264 2.34 12.39 4.06
C ASP A 264 1.95 10.95 3.71
N ARG A 265 2.45 10.42 2.59
CA ARG A 265 2.16 9.05 2.18
C ARG A 265 2.77 8.01 3.12
N ARG A 266 3.97 8.28 3.64
CA ARG A 266 4.58 7.41 4.66
C ARG A 266 3.72 7.38 5.93
N LEU A 267 3.19 8.52 6.34
CA LEU A 267 2.30 8.62 7.49
C LEU A 267 0.99 7.83 7.28
N GLU A 268 0.42 7.87 6.07
CA GLU A 268 -0.74 7.01 5.74
C GLU A 268 -0.42 5.51 5.84
N LEU A 269 0.76 5.08 5.38
CA LEU A 269 1.18 3.68 5.55
C LEU A 269 1.41 3.31 7.01
N VAL A 270 1.96 4.23 7.82
CA VAL A 270 2.07 4.03 9.27
C VAL A 270 0.71 3.78 9.88
N ARG A 271 -0.32 4.59 9.53
CA ARG A 271 -1.70 4.37 9.99
C ARG A 271 -2.18 2.97 9.63
N LEU A 272 -2.00 2.54 8.38
CA LEU A 272 -2.39 1.18 7.97
C LEU A 272 -1.64 0.09 8.76
N TRP A 273 -0.36 0.29 9.08
CA TRP A 273 0.42 -0.71 9.82
C TRP A 273 0.16 -0.75 11.32
N THR A 274 -0.42 0.28 11.93
CA THR A 274 -0.49 0.39 13.38
C THR A 274 -1.91 0.57 13.92
N ARG A 275 -2.85 1.13 13.15
CA ARG A 275 -4.24 1.31 13.61
C ARG A 275 -4.94 -0.05 13.75
N PRO A 276 -5.50 -0.39 14.92
CA PRO A 276 -6.20 -1.67 15.11
C PRO A 276 -7.40 -1.87 14.16
N THR A 277 -8.03 -0.78 13.72
CA THR A 277 -9.14 -0.80 12.77
C THR A 277 -8.71 -0.98 11.31
N SER A 278 -7.41 -0.89 11.01
CA SER A 278 -6.91 -1.03 9.64
C SER A 278 -7.09 -2.45 9.08
N PRO A 279 -7.41 -2.60 7.79
CA PRO A 279 -7.44 -3.91 7.14
C PRO A 279 -6.11 -4.67 7.28
N TRP A 280 -4.97 -3.98 7.26
CA TRP A 280 -3.64 -4.60 7.39
C TRP A 280 -3.36 -5.12 8.80
N ARG A 281 -4.19 -4.75 9.78
CA ARG A 281 -4.18 -5.30 11.15
C ARG A 281 -5.23 -6.37 11.37
N ARG A 282 -6.25 -6.45 10.52
CA ARG A 282 -7.33 -7.44 10.61
C ARG A 282 -7.04 -8.74 9.88
N ILE A 283 -6.31 -8.68 8.77
CA ILE A 283 -5.97 -9.86 7.97
C ILE A 283 -4.49 -9.88 7.60
N GLU A 284 -3.85 -11.05 7.57
CA GLU A 284 -2.48 -11.21 7.07
C GLU A 284 -2.47 -11.24 5.53
N LEU A 285 -1.45 -10.66 4.89
CA LEU A 285 -1.31 -10.70 3.42
C LEU A 285 -1.19 -12.12 2.88
N VAL A 286 -0.28 -12.90 3.48
CA VAL A 286 -0.13 -14.33 3.23
C VAL A 286 -0.75 -15.00 4.43
N GLY A 287 -1.87 -15.69 4.24
CA GLY A 287 -2.48 -16.44 5.33
C GLY A 287 -1.49 -17.44 5.89
N SER A 288 -1.39 -17.52 7.22
CA SER A 288 -0.83 -18.70 7.88
C SER A 288 -1.52 -19.94 7.30
N ALA A 289 -0.73 -20.93 6.84
CA ALA A 289 -1.30 -22.21 6.43
C ALA A 289 -2.23 -22.71 7.56
N PRO A 290 -3.38 -23.34 7.26
CA PRO A 290 -4.19 -23.93 8.30
C PRO A 290 -3.28 -24.85 9.11
N LYS A 291 -3.12 -24.55 10.41
CA LYS A 291 -2.38 -25.44 11.30
C LYS A 291 -3.00 -26.82 11.13
N THR A 292 -2.23 -27.76 10.57
CA THR A 292 -2.64 -29.16 10.57
C THR A 292 -2.86 -29.54 12.02
N VAL A 293 -3.90 -30.35 12.28
CA VAL A 293 -4.36 -30.76 13.62
C VAL A 293 -3.22 -31.35 14.49
N GLU A 294 -2.10 -31.74 13.88
CA GLU A 294 -0.88 -32.19 14.55
C GLU A 294 -0.11 -31.10 15.32
N GLU A 295 -0.20 -29.81 14.99
CA GLU A 295 0.51 -28.75 15.74
C GLU A 295 -0.22 -28.31 17.03
N ILE A 296 -1.48 -28.69 17.19
CA ILE A 296 -2.29 -28.34 18.38
C ILE A 296 -2.03 -29.31 19.54
N THR A 297 -1.46 -30.49 19.26
CA THR A 297 -1.28 -31.55 20.27
C THR A 297 0.05 -31.52 21.02
N VAL A 298 0.98 -30.63 20.65
CA VAL A 298 2.33 -30.62 21.25
C VAL A 298 2.43 -29.72 22.51
N ASP A 299 1.45 -28.87 22.81
CA ASP A 299 1.53 -27.89 23.91
C ASP A 299 0.74 -28.26 25.18
N THR A 300 0.47 -29.55 25.38
CA THR A 300 -0.04 -30.07 26.65
C THR A 300 0.75 -31.31 27.08
N THR A 301 2.01 -31.13 27.44
CA THR A 301 2.65 -32.02 28.42
C THR A 301 3.70 -31.24 29.20
N THR A 302 3.23 -30.44 30.15
CA THR A 302 4.09 -30.00 31.25
C THR A 302 4.42 -31.24 32.08
N GLU A 303 5.66 -31.71 32.02
CA GLU A 303 6.16 -32.79 32.87
C GLU A 303 5.97 -32.42 34.35
N GLU A 304 5.12 -33.18 35.06
CA GLU A 304 5.18 -33.24 36.53
C GLU A 304 6.46 -33.98 36.95
N PRO A 305 7.20 -33.51 37.97
CA PRO A 305 8.35 -34.22 38.45
C PRO A 305 7.90 -35.45 39.26
N ILE A 306 8.31 -36.63 38.81
CA ILE A 306 8.10 -37.90 39.51
C ILE A 306 8.88 -37.86 40.83
N VAL A 307 8.15 -37.83 41.95
CA VAL A 307 8.70 -38.03 43.30
C VAL A 307 9.04 -39.51 43.47
N GLY A 308 10.33 -39.82 43.59
CA GLY A 308 10.81 -41.18 43.90
C GLY A 308 10.47 -41.61 45.33
N PRO A 309 10.31 -42.93 45.59
CA PRO A 309 9.93 -43.43 46.90
C PRO A 309 11.07 -43.29 47.92
N PRO A 310 10.75 -43.22 49.24
CA PRO A 310 11.77 -43.02 50.26
C PRO A 310 12.60 -44.31 50.46
N SER A 311 13.92 -44.14 50.58
CA SER A 311 14.83 -45.20 51.02
C SER A 311 14.54 -45.58 52.48
N PRO A 312 14.61 -46.87 52.84
CA PRO A 312 14.56 -47.27 54.24
C PRO A 312 15.92 -47.03 54.90
N GLU A 313 15.89 -46.51 56.13
CA GLU A 313 16.98 -46.55 57.09
C GLU A 313 17.36 -48.01 57.38
N GLU A 314 18.67 -48.29 57.49
CA GLU A 314 19.26 -49.04 58.61
C GLU A 314 20.80 -49.06 58.50
N ASP A 315 21.42 -48.77 59.65
CA ASP A 315 22.79 -48.98 60.17
C ASP A 315 24.03 -48.24 59.60
#